data_AF-D3NWR2-F1
#
_entry.id   AF-D3NWR2-F1
#
_cell.length_a   1.000
_cell.length_b   1.000
_cell.length_c   1.000
_cell.angle_alpha   90.00
_cell.angle_beta   90.00
_cell.angle_gamma   90.00
#
_symmetry.space_group_name_H-M   'P 1'
#
loop_
_entity.id
_entity.type
_entity.pdbx_description
1 polymer ?
#
loop_
_entity_poly.entity_id
_entity_poly.type
_entity_poly.pdbx_seq_one_letter_code
_entity_poly.pdbx_strand_id
1 'polypeptide(L)'
;MNQLLSDLAARVQGALRPLASPLTIRRTETIRCVVATPAAAGATMLQLTVPAGTAGLLTGDSFTAGGTALKTVAADAPATGATCTVTFAPSLTAALPAGALIQVNRTAAYPCLGWEEGLDLVRVQNTLIGATDTSLCVLTAGLPIDPRAGDFIVSGGRTFTIKIATRDGMAAVWRLIAGT
;
A
#
# COMPACT_ATOMS: atom_id res chain seq x y z
N MET A 1 -9.99 26.48 -3.44
CA MET A 1 -10.91 25.83 -2.49
C MET A 1 -11.52 26.92 -1.61
N ASN A 2 -12.85 27.01 -1.51
CA ASN A 2 -13.54 28.09 -0.79
C ASN A 2 -13.20 28.00 0.72
N GLN A 3 -12.78 29.11 1.33
CA GLN A 3 -12.33 29.16 2.73
C GLN A 3 -13.40 28.70 3.73
N LEU A 4 -14.68 28.89 3.38
CA LEU A 4 -15.83 28.37 4.13
C LEU A 4 -15.88 26.84 4.17
N LEU A 5 -15.54 26.17 3.06
CA LEU A 5 -15.55 24.70 3.00
C LEU A 5 -14.41 24.11 3.82
N SER A 6 -13.23 24.74 3.83
CA SER A 6 -12.11 24.28 4.65
C SER A 6 -12.38 24.44 6.16
N ASP A 7 -13.04 25.52 6.57
CA ASP A 7 -13.41 25.74 7.98
C ASP A 7 -14.48 24.72 8.43
N LEU A 8 -15.48 24.49 7.58
CA LEU A 8 -16.50 23.48 7.84
C LEU A 8 -15.89 22.07 7.94
N ALA A 9 -14.96 21.71 7.04
CA ALA A 9 -14.26 20.43 7.08
C ALA A 9 -13.51 20.22 8.41
N ALA A 10 -12.78 21.24 8.87
CA ALA A 10 -12.05 21.21 10.12
C ALA A 10 -12.98 21.04 11.34
N ARG A 11 -14.11 21.74 11.36
CA ARG A 11 -15.12 21.63 12.43
C ARG A 11 -15.76 20.25 12.47
N VAL A 12 -16.12 19.69 11.32
CA VAL A 12 -16.68 18.33 11.22
C VAL A 12 -15.66 17.30 11.71
N GLN A 13 -14.39 17.40 11.29
CA GLN A 13 -13.34 16.49 11.76
C GLN A 13 -13.10 16.61 13.27
N GLY A 14 -13.07 17.83 13.81
CA GLY A 14 -12.94 18.06 15.25
C GLY A 14 -14.06 17.40 16.05
N ALA A 15 -15.30 17.46 15.53
CA ALA A 15 -16.46 16.84 16.16
C ALA A 15 -16.46 15.30 16.07
N LEU A 16 -15.93 14.73 14.98
CA LEU A 16 -15.90 13.28 14.75
C LEU A 16 -14.68 12.58 15.36
N ARG A 17 -13.61 13.32 15.67
CA ARG A 17 -12.36 12.76 16.23
C ARG A 17 -12.55 11.90 17.48
N PRO A 18 -13.43 12.23 18.44
CA PRO A 18 -13.66 11.38 19.62
C PRO A 18 -14.25 10.00 19.30
N LEU A 19 -14.87 9.83 18.13
CA LEU A 19 -15.43 8.56 17.67
C LEU A 19 -14.41 7.73 16.89
N ALA A 20 -13.27 8.32 16.52
CA ALA A 20 -12.29 7.69 15.66
C ALA A 20 -11.31 6.82 16.46
N SER A 21 -11.05 5.64 15.91
CA SER A 21 -10.08 4.67 16.41
C SER A 21 -8.84 4.62 15.50
N PRO A 22 -7.69 4.14 16.01
CA PRO A 22 -6.51 3.93 15.18
C PRO A 22 -6.75 2.87 14.10
N LEU A 23 -6.49 3.26 12.85
CA LEU A 23 -6.54 2.41 11.66
C LEU A 23 -5.18 2.47 10.93
N THR A 24 -4.97 1.61 9.95
CA THR A 24 -3.79 1.69 9.09
C THR A 24 -4.15 1.40 7.64
N ILE A 25 -3.86 2.33 6.74
CA ILE A 25 -3.91 2.07 5.30
C ILE A 25 -2.58 1.47 4.88
N ARG A 26 -2.61 0.37 4.13
CA ARG A 26 -1.43 -0.22 3.50
C ARG A 26 -1.56 -0.11 1.99
N ARG A 27 -0.53 0.42 1.36
CA ARG A 27 -0.44 0.49 -0.10
C ARG A 27 0.74 -0.32 -0.56
N THR A 28 0.49 -1.22 -1.51
CA THR A 28 1.54 -1.94 -2.21
C THR A 28 1.80 -1.28 -3.56
N GLU A 29 3.06 -0.94 -3.81
CA GLU A 29 3.54 -0.41 -5.07
C GLU A 29 4.49 -1.41 -5.72
N THR A 30 4.38 -1.57 -7.04
CA THR A 30 5.26 -2.45 -7.80
C THR A 30 6.33 -1.64 -8.51
N ILE A 31 7.58 -1.89 -8.13
CA ILE A 31 8.79 -1.35 -8.73
C ILE A 31 9.33 -2.38 -9.71
N ARG A 32 9.44 -2.00 -10.98
CA ARG A 32 9.98 -2.88 -12.03
C ARG A 32 11.50 -2.73 -12.08
N CYS A 33 12.20 -3.73 -11.58
CA CYS A 33 13.66 -3.78 -11.59
C CYS A 33 14.17 -4.72 -12.69
N VAL A 34 15.43 -4.56 -13.06
CA VAL A 34 16.10 -5.44 -14.04
C VAL A 34 17.36 -6.00 -13.42
N VAL A 35 17.62 -7.29 -13.58
CA VAL A 35 18.87 -7.92 -13.12
C VAL A 35 20.05 -7.33 -13.88
N ALA A 36 20.94 -6.64 -13.17
CA ALA A 36 22.09 -5.96 -13.77
C ALA A 36 23.22 -6.94 -14.08
N THR A 37 23.49 -7.87 -13.16
CA THR A 37 24.52 -8.91 -13.30
C THR A 37 23.89 -10.28 -13.09
N PRO A 38 24.28 -11.31 -13.87
CA PRO A 38 23.72 -12.65 -13.70
C PRO A 38 23.97 -13.20 -12.30
N ALA A 39 23.01 -13.93 -11.75
CA ALA A 39 23.12 -14.57 -10.44
C ALA A 39 22.89 -16.08 -10.56
N ALA A 40 23.72 -16.86 -9.86
CA ALA A 40 23.59 -18.31 -9.81
C ALA A 40 22.47 -18.76 -8.86
N ALA A 41 22.04 -20.01 -9.02
CA ALA A 41 21.23 -20.67 -7.98
C ALA A 41 22.02 -20.67 -6.65
N GLY A 42 21.30 -20.54 -5.53
CA GLY A 42 21.90 -20.41 -4.20
C GLY A 42 22.33 -18.99 -3.82
N ALA A 43 22.33 -18.02 -4.76
CA ALA A 43 22.68 -16.65 -4.41
C ALA A 43 21.64 -16.02 -3.47
N THR A 44 22.13 -15.23 -2.52
CA THR A 44 21.35 -14.41 -1.56
C THR A 44 21.54 -12.91 -1.81
N MET A 45 22.26 -12.56 -2.88
CA MET A 45 22.48 -11.18 -3.31
C MET A 45 22.17 -11.04 -4.80
N LEU A 46 21.56 -9.92 -5.17
CA LEU A 46 21.23 -9.55 -6.54
C LEU A 46 21.60 -8.09 -6.78
N GLN A 47 22.27 -7.80 -7.90
CA GLN A 47 22.42 -6.44 -8.37
C GLN A 47 21.26 -6.11 -9.31
N LEU A 48 20.48 -5.10 -8.96
CA LEU A 48 19.29 -4.70 -9.69
C LEU A 48 19.41 -3.28 -10.19
N THR A 49 19.08 -3.05 -11.45
CA THR A 49 18.79 -1.73 -12.00
C THR A 49 17.38 -1.34 -11.62
N VAL A 50 17.22 -0.19 -10.95
CA VAL A 50 15.94 0.36 -10.52
C VAL A 50 15.48 1.47 -11.48
N PRO A 51 14.16 1.76 -11.57
CA PRO A 51 13.66 2.88 -12.36
C PRO A 51 14.22 4.23 -11.88
N ALA A 52 14.37 5.18 -12.80
CA ALA A 52 14.75 6.55 -12.47
C ALA A 52 13.84 7.15 -11.40
N GLY A 53 14.42 7.86 -10.44
CA GLY A 53 13.70 8.44 -9.29
C GLY A 53 13.50 7.48 -8.11
N THR A 54 13.89 6.21 -8.23
CA THR A 54 13.86 5.27 -7.09
C THR A 54 15.15 5.42 -6.26
N ALA A 55 15.02 5.77 -4.99
CA ALA A 55 16.17 5.92 -4.08
C ALA A 55 16.88 4.59 -3.75
N GLY A 56 16.28 3.46 -4.09
CA GLY A 56 16.76 2.12 -3.76
C GLY A 56 15.61 1.20 -3.33
N LEU A 57 15.97 0.02 -2.86
CA LEU A 57 15.05 -0.95 -2.28
C LEU A 57 15.17 -0.94 -0.76
N LEU A 58 14.08 -1.21 -0.06
CA LEU A 58 14.00 -1.12 1.39
C LEU A 58 13.83 -2.50 2.00
N THR A 59 14.25 -2.64 3.25
CA THR A 59 13.99 -3.84 4.06
C THR A 59 12.50 -4.15 4.08
N GLY A 60 12.14 -5.42 3.83
CA GLY A 60 10.74 -5.84 3.75
C GLY A 60 10.10 -5.74 2.35
N ASP A 61 10.74 -5.06 1.39
CA ASP A 61 10.34 -5.16 -0.02
C ASP A 61 10.38 -6.63 -0.45
N SER A 62 9.42 -7.06 -1.26
CA SER A 62 9.22 -8.47 -1.59
C SER A 62 9.17 -8.71 -3.09
N PHE A 63 9.68 -9.84 -3.55
CA PHE A 63 9.71 -10.17 -4.97
C PHE A 63 9.79 -11.67 -5.20
N THR A 64 9.42 -12.12 -6.40
CA THR A 64 9.58 -13.53 -6.81
C THR A 64 10.54 -13.58 -7.99
N ALA A 65 11.66 -14.29 -7.83
CA ALA A 65 12.67 -14.45 -8.87
C ALA A 65 13.46 -15.76 -8.68
N GLY A 66 13.93 -16.35 -9.78
CA GLY A 66 14.72 -17.59 -9.78
C GLY A 66 14.04 -18.74 -9.05
N GLY A 67 12.71 -18.85 -9.14
CA GLY A 67 11.86 -19.80 -8.42
C GLY A 67 10.48 -19.25 -8.12
N THR A 68 9.64 -20.05 -7.45
CA THR A 68 8.30 -19.64 -6.98
C THR A 68 8.31 -19.04 -5.58
N ALA A 69 9.37 -19.26 -4.81
CA ALA A 69 9.48 -18.75 -3.45
C ALA A 69 9.58 -17.21 -3.45
N LEU A 70 8.69 -16.59 -2.66
CA LEU A 70 8.73 -15.17 -2.32
C LEU A 70 10.03 -14.87 -1.56
N LYS A 71 10.72 -13.83 -1.99
CA LYS A 71 11.93 -13.31 -1.38
C LYS A 71 11.64 -11.99 -0.73
N THR A 72 12.33 -11.73 0.36
CA THR A 72 12.23 -10.47 1.09
C THR A 72 13.60 -9.84 1.20
N VAL A 73 13.68 -8.55 0.89
CA VAL A 73 14.87 -7.73 1.08
C VAL A 73 15.19 -7.67 2.56
N ALA A 74 16.41 -8.11 2.92
CA ALA A 74 16.83 -8.29 4.30
C ALA A 74 17.41 -7.00 4.92
N ALA A 75 17.86 -6.06 4.09
CA ALA A 75 18.43 -4.78 4.52
C ALA A 75 18.22 -3.72 3.43
N ASP A 76 18.19 -2.44 3.84
CA ASP A 76 18.05 -1.32 2.92
C ASP A 76 19.19 -1.31 1.89
N ALA A 77 18.81 -1.22 0.62
CA ALA A 77 19.70 -1.29 -0.54
C ALA A 77 19.62 0.03 -1.31
N PRO A 78 20.39 1.06 -0.92
CA PRO A 78 20.38 2.35 -1.60
C PRO A 78 20.86 2.22 -3.04
N ALA A 79 20.26 3.02 -3.94
CA ALA A 79 20.70 3.09 -5.31
C ALA A 79 22.01 3.88 -5.42
N THR A 80 23.03 3.25 -6.03
CA THR A 80 24.27 3.90 -6.46
C THR A 80 24.20 4.04 -7.98
N GLY A 81 23.92 5.26 -8.46
CA GLY A 81 23.52 5.49 -9.85
C GLY A 81 22.14 4.87 -10.11
N ALA A 82 22.03 4.03 -11.15
CA ALA A 82 20.79 3.31 -11.46
C ALA A 82 20.70 1.91 -10.82
N THR A 83 21.73 1.48 -10.08
CA THR A 83 21.82 0.11 -9.56
C THR A 83 21.80 0.06 -8.04
N CYS A 84 21.20 -0.97 -7.47
CA CYS A 84 21.27 -1.29 -6.05
C CYS A 84 21.69 -2.76 -5.87
N THR A 85 22.38 -3.06 -4.77
CA THR A 85 22.73 -4.44 -4.40
C THR A 85 21.84 -4.88 -3.27
N VAL A 86 21.02 -5.88 -3.53
CA VAL A 86 19.97 -6.35 -2.64
C VAL A 86 20.39 -7.64 -1.99
N THR A 87 20.39 -7.69 -0.66
CA THR A 87 20.48 -8.95 0.08
C THR A 87 19.08 -9.43 0.41
N PHE A 88 18.80 -10.73 0.23
CA PHE A 88 17.47 -11.30 0.42
C PHE A 88 17.50 -12.73 0.94
N ALA A 89 16.36 -13.16 1.47
CA ALA A 89 16.08 -14.55 1.80
C ALA A 89 14.68 -14.94 1.33
N PRO A 90 14.42 -16.22 0.99
CA PRO A 90 15.40 -17.31 0.86
C PRO A 90 16.27 -17.18 -0.40
N SER A 91 17.34 -17.99 -0.50
CA SER A 91 18.23 -18.00 -1.67
C SER A 91 17.51 -18.36 -2.97
N LEU A 92 18.11 -18.00 -4.12
CA LEU A 92 17.60 -18.41 -5.43
C LEU A 92 17.57 -19.93 -5.57
N THR A 93 16.51 -20.47 -6.17
CA THR A 93 16.43 -21.91 -6.51
C THR A 93 16.89 -22.19 -7.93
N ALA A 94 16.92 -21.17 -8.80
CA ALA A 94 17.38 -21.21 -10.18
C ALA A 94 18.20 -19.95 -10.51
N ALA A 95 19.11 -20.08 -11.47
CA ALA A 95 19.91 -18.95 -11.94
C ALA A 95 19.03 -17.87 -12.61
N LEU A 96 19.48 -16.63 -12.53
CA LEU A 96 18.86 -15.46 -13.16
C LEU A 96 19.84 -14.83 -14.15
N PRO A 97 19.48 -14.71 -15.44
CA PRO A 97 20.30 -14.01 -16.40
C PRO A 97 20.25 -12.49 -16.17
N ALA A 98 21.29 -11.78 -16.61
CA ALA A 98 21.22 -10.33 -16.75
C ALA A 98 20.10 -9.94 -17.72
N GLY A 99 19.44 -8.82 -17.45
CA GLY A 99 18.27 -8.36 -18.22
C GLY A 99 16.94 -8.96 -17.78
N ALA A 100 16.92 -9.93 -16.86
CA ALA A 100 15.66 -10.47 -16.34
C ALA A 100 14.87 -9.40 -15.58
N LEU A 101 13.57 -9.27 -15.89
CA LEU A 101 12.68 -8.34 -15.21
C LEU A 101 12.20 -8.94 -13.88
N ILE A 102 12.31 -8.16 -12.81
CA ILE A 102 11.83 -8.52 -11.47
C ILE A 102 10.84 -7.46 -11.01
N GLN A 103 9.67 -7.91 -10.57
CA GLN A 103 8.67 -7.06 -9.93
C GLN A 103 8.90 -7.09 -8.43
N VAL A 104 9.33 -5.96 -7.87
CA VAL A 104 9.52 -5.76 -6.44
C VAL A 104 8.31 -5.03 -5.90
N ASN A 105 7.64 -5.64 -4.93
CA ASN A 105 6.46 -5.09 -4.26
C ASN A 105 6.89 -4.46 -2.94
N ARG A 106 6.70 -3.14 -2.84
CA ARG A 106 6.90 -2.35 -1.64
C ARG A 106 5.56 -2.10 -0.97
N THR A 107 5.42 -2.50 0.29
CA THR A 107 4.20 -2.21 1.06
C THR A 107 4.50 -1.16 2.11
N ALA A 108 3.92 0.03 1.95
CA ALA A 108 3.99 1.10 2.93
C ALA A 108 2.74 1.10 3.81
N ALA A 109 2.91 1.41 5.09
CA ALA A 109 1.83 1.54 6.06
C ALA A 109 1.67 3.00 6.49
N TYR A 110 0.43 3.47 6.48
CA TYR A 110 0.05 4.85 6.76
C TYR A 110 -0.95 4.86 7.92
N PRO A 111 -0.50 5.19 9.15
CA PRO A 111 -1.39 5.32 10.29
C PRO A 111 -2.45 6.39 10.04
N CYS A 112 -3.69 6.10 10.43
CA CYS A 112 -4.80 7.03 10.27
C CYS A 112 -5.85 6.85 11.38
N LEU A 113 -6.85 7.72 11.39
CA LEU A 113 -7.97 7.66 12.32
C LEU A 113 -9.27 7.45 11.57
N GLY A 114 -10.12 6.56 12.07
CA GLY A 114 -11.41 6.29 11.47
C GLY A 114 -12.29 5.35 12.28
N TRP A 115 -13.45 5.02 11.74
CA TRP A 115 -14.41 4.10 12.36
C TRP A 115 -15.07 3.24 11.29
N GLU A 116 -15.61 2.11 11.74
CA GLU A 116 -16.41 1.22 10.91
C GLU A 116 -17.89 1.61 11.03
N GLU A 117 -18.60 1.59 9.91
CA GLU A 117 -20.05 1.73 9.83
C GLU A 117 -20.64 0.47 9.19
N GLY A 118 -21.76 -0.01 9.72
CA GLY A 118 -22.52 -1.08 9.07
C GLY A 118 -23.00 -0.63 7.69
N LEU A 119 -22.93 -1.52 6.70
CA LEU A 119 -23.56 -1.26 5.41
C LEU A 119 -25.06 -1.52 5.53
N ASP A 120 -25.86 -0.45 5.57
CA ASP A 120 -27.28 -0.59 5.28
C ASP A 120 -27.45 -0.92 3.79
N LEU A 121 -28.04 -2.09 3.52
CA LEU A 121 -28.20 -2.75 2.21
C LEU A 121 -28.81 -1.89 1.08
N VAL A 122 -29.22 -0.65 1.35
CA VAL A 122 -30.01 0.20 0.47
C VAL A 122 -29.17 1.22 -0.32
N ARG A 123 -27.91 1.49 0.05
CA ARG A 123 -27.16 2.61 -0.55
C ARG A 123 -25.75 2.29 -1.02
N VAL A 124 -25.61 1.57 -2.14
CA VAL A 124 -24.49 1.82 -3.08
C VAL A 124 -24.96 1.56 -4.50
N GLN A 125 -24.92 2.61 -5.34
CA GLN A 125 -25.27 2.50 -6.76
C GLN A 125 -24.16 1.79 -7.54
N ASN A 126 -24.55 0.88 -8.44
CA ASN A 126 -23.73 0.31 -9.53
C ASN A 126 -22.44 -0.46 -9.16
N THR A 127 -22.29 -0.98 -7.94
CA THR A 127 -21.19 -1.91 -7.59
C THR A 127 -21.70 -3.08 -6.77
N LEU A 128 -21.21 -4.28 -7.07
CA LEU A 128 -21.58 -5.49 -6.34
C LEU A 128 -20.97 -5.44 -4.93
N ILE A 129 -21.80 -5.19 -3.92
CA ILE A 129 -21.41 -5.29 -2.51
C ILE A 129 -21.50 -6.76 -2.10
N GLY A 130 -20.41 -7.30 -1.56
CA GLY A 130 -20.40 -8.63 -0.96
C GLY A 130 -21.02 -8.61 0.44
N ALA A 131 -21.59 -9.73 0.89
CA ALA A 131 -22.17 -9.85 2.23
C ALA A 131 -21.16 -9.61 3.38
N THR A 132 -19.86 -9.62 3.08
CA THR A 132 -18.75 -9.39 4.02
C THR A 132 -18.13 -8.00 3.89
N ASP A 133 -18.68 -7.14 3.03
CA ASP A 133 -18.19 -5.77 2.89
C ASP A 133 -18.59 -4.92 4.10
N THR A 134 -17.77 -3.92 4.41
CA THR A 134 -18.02 -2.95 5.47
C THR A 134 -17.77 -1.53 4.96
N SER A 135 -18.47 -0.56 5.53
CA SER A 135 -18.16 0.85 5.33
C SER A 135 -17.10 1.25 6.35
N LEU A 136 -16.04 1.92 5.91
CA LEU A 136 -15.08 2.56 6.81
C LEU A 136 -15.01 4.05 6.50
N CYS A 137 -15.06 4.86 7.56
CA CYS A 137 -14.89 6.29 7.47
C CYS A 137 -13.51 6.67 8.01
N VAL A 138 -12.68 7.31 7.19
CA VAL A 138 -11.32 7.74 7.56
C VAL A 138 -11.26 9.26 7.56
N LEU A 139 -10.80 9.85 8.66
CA LEU A 139 -10.60 11.29 8.76
C LEU A 139 -9.54 11.75 7.77
N THR A 140 -9.80 12.82 7.02
CA THR A 140 -8.80 13.34 6.08
C THR A 140 -7.65 14.07 6.79
N ALA A 141 -7.90 14.69 7.95
CA ALA A 141 -6.83 15.32 8.72
C ALA A 141 -5.78 14.29 9.16
N GLY A 142 -4.52 14.59 8.86
CA GLY A 142 -3.38 13.74 9.21
C GLY A 142 -3.24 12.50 8.32
N LEU A 143 -4.04 12.37 7.26
CA LEU A 143 -3.91 11.30 6.30
C LEU A 143 -2.77 11.63 5.31
N PRO A 144 -1.67 10.85 5.28
CA PRO A 144 -0.50 11.17 4.46
C PRO A 144 -0.72 10.87 2.97
N ILE A 145 -1.74 10.06 2.64
CA ILE A 145 -2.08 9.67 1.27
C ILE A 145 -3.60 9.61 1.08
N ASP A 146 -4.08 9.93 -0.11
CA ASP A 146 -5.49 9.68 -0.44
C ASP A 146 -5.72 8.16 -0.64
N PRO A 147 -6.71 7.53 0.01
CA PRO A 147 -7.04 6.12 -0.18
C PRO A 147 -7.57 5.88 -1.59
N ARG A 148 -7.31 4.70 -2.13
CA ARG A 148 -7.85 4.28 -3.44
C ARG A 148 -8.27 2.82 -3.44
N ALA A 149 -9.05 2.45 -4.46
CA ALA A 149 -9.35 1.04 -4.71
C ALA A 149 -8.06 0.22 -4.91
N GLY A 150 -8.02 -0.97 -4.30
CA GLY A 150 -6.86 -1.87 -4.29
C GLY A 150 -5.87 -1.64 -3.15
N ASP A 151 -5.95 -0.52 -2.42
CA ASP A 151 -5.25 -0.40 -1.13
C ASP A 151 -5.91 -1.31 -0.09
N PHE A 152 -5.18 -1.61 0.99
CA PHE A 152 -5.70 -2.34 2.13
C PHE A 152 -5.93 -1.40 3.32
N ILE A 153 -6.95 -1.68 4.13
CA ILE A 153 -7.17 -1.02 5.41
C ILE A 153 -7.21 -2.06 6.53
N VAL A 154 -6.46 -1.79 7.59
CA VAL A 154 -6.40 -2.63 8.78
C VAL A 154 -7.19 -1.94 9.89
N SER A 155 -8.22 -2.63 10.39
CA SER A 155 -9.11 -2.17 11.46
C SER A 155 -9.35 -3.30 12.44
N GLY A 156 -9.07 -3.07 13.73
CA GLY A 156 -9.27 -4.09 14.78
C GLY A 156 -8.55 -5.41 14.51
N GLY A 157 -7.39 -5.38 13.84
CA GLY A 157 -6.62 -6.57 13.45
C GLY A 157 -7.11 -7.29 12.19
N ARG A 158 -8.24 -6.88 11.60
CA ARG A 158 -8.75 -7.40 10.32
C ARG A 158 -8.21 -6.57 9.16
N THR A 159 -7.90 -7.24 8.05
CA THR A 159 -7.45 -6.58 6.81
C THR A 159 -8.59 -6.61 5.80
N PHE A 160 -8.91 -5.46 5.22
CA PHE A 160 -9.91 -5.31 4.17
C PHE A 160 -9.27 -4.70 2.93
N THR A 161 -9.68 -5.17 1.76
CA THR A 161 -9.33 -4.57 0.46
C THR A 161 -10.32 -3.46 0.14
N ILE A 162 -9.83 -2.25 -0.08
CA ILE A 162 -10.65 -1.11 -0.47
C ILE A 162 -11.14 -1.35 -1.90
N LYS A 163 -12.46 -1.37 -2.08
CA LYS A 163 -13.13 -1.50 -3.39
C LYS A 163 -13.50 -0.14 -3.95
N ILE A 164 -13.99 0.75 -3.09
CA ILE A 164 -14.40 2.11 -3.42
C ILE A 164 -13.83 3.07 -2.38
N ALA A 165 -13.33 4.21 -2.83
CA ALA A 165 -12.92 5.32 -1.99
C ALA A 165 -13.56 6.61 -2.51
N THR A 166 -14.43 7.21 -1.71
CA THR A 166 -15.14 8.44 -2.05
C THR A 166 -14.95 9.46 -0.95
N ARG A 167 -14.59 10.67 -1.32
CA ARG A 167 -14.50 11.77 -0.36
C ARG A 167 -15.89 12.37 -0.15
N ASP A 168 -16.23 12.69 1.09
CA ASP A 168 -17.49 13.38 1.38
C ASP A 168 -17.52 14.79 0.75
N GLY A 169 -18.72 15.36 0.60
CA GLY A 169 -18.89 16.67 -0.05
C GLY A 169 -18.18 17.83 0.67
N MET A 170 -17.85 17.64 1.96
CA MET A 170 -17.11 18.61 2.77
C MET A 170 -15.61 18.34 2.83
N ALA A 171 -15.13 17.29 2.18
CA ALA A 171 -13.72 16.90 2.17
C ALA A 171 -13.11 16.59 3.56
N ALA A 172 -13.97 16.30 4.54
CA ALA A 172 -13.65 16.00 5.93
C ALA A 172 -13.32 14.52 6.15
N VAL A 173 -13.97 13.63 5.40
CA VAL A 173 -13.93 12.18 5.61
C VAL A 173 -13.85 11.46 4.26
N TRP A 174 -12.99 10.44 4.20
CA TRP A 174 -13.02 9.42 3.17
C TRP A 174 -13.99 8.31 3.57
N ARG A 175 -15.00 8.08 2.75
CA ARG A 175 -15.92 6.95 2.85
C ARG A 175 -15.41 5.82 1.97
N LEU A 176 -15.10 4.70 2.59
CA LEU A 176 -14.53 3.53 1.96
C LEU A 176 -15.53 2.39 2.01
N ILE A 177 -15.63 1.64 0.93
CA ILE A 177 -16.26 0.31 0.94
C ILE A 177 -15.13 -0.69 0.79
N ALA A 178 -14.97 -1.58 1.77
CA ALA A 178 -13.90 -2.55 1.80
C ALA A 178 -14.42 -3.93 2.17
N GLY A 179 -13.83 -4.97 1.59
CA GLY A 179 -14.20 -6.36 1.83
C GLY A 179 -12.98 -7.22 2.10
N THR A 180 -13.17 -8.35 2.77
CA THR A 180 -12.13 -9.37 2.97
C THR A 180 -11.92 -10.22 1.73
#